data_AF-A0A0P0G7D7-F1
#
_entry.id   AF-A0A0P0G7D7-F1
#
_cell.length_a   1.000
_cell.length_b   1.000
_cell.length_c   1.000
_cell.angle_alpha   90.00
_cell.angle_beta   90.00
_cell.angle_gamma   90.00
#
_symmetry.space_group_name_H-M   'P 1'
#
loop_
_entity.id
_entity.type
_entity.pdbx_description
1 polymer ?
#
loop_
_entity_poly.entity_id
_entity_poly.type
_entity_poly.pdbx_seq_one_letter_code
_entity_poly.pdbx_strand_id
1 'polypeptide(L)'
;MDKQELFICACNSVEHQLIMSYFADEEDREVYCSVHLKPERNIFKRIWKAIKYIFGHRSIYGDFDEFIFKQEDADRLQQIADYLKTCKERKPEH
;
A
#
# COMPACT_ATOMS: atom_id res chain seq x y z
N MET A 1 -8.02 16.70 -0.13
CA MET A 1 -7.69 15.46 -0.86
C MET A 1 -8.55 15.49 -2.08
N ASP A 2 -7.96 15.53 -3.27
CA ASP A 2 -8.74 15.70 -4.51
C ASP A 2 -9.08 14.37 -5.17
N LYS A 3 -8.22 13.36 -5.00
CA LYS A 3 -8.48 12.00 -5.48
C LYS A 3 -8.06 10.94 -4.46
N GLN A 4 -8.89 9.91 -4.37
CA GLN A 4 -8.69 8.76 -3.52
C GLN A 4 -9.08 7.49 -4.27
N GLU A 5 -8.17 6.53 -4.30
CA GLU A 5 -8.30 5.25 -5.00
C GLU A 5 -8.26 4.11 -3.99
N LEU A 6 -9.38 3.39 -3.83
CA LEU A 6 -9.47 2.22 -2.95
C LEU A 6 -9.16 0.93 -3.74
N PHE A 7 -8.17 0.18 -3.29
CA PHE A 7 -7.83 -1.14 -3.82
C PHE A 7 -8.26 -2.20 -2.80
N ILE A 8 -8.92 -3.25 -3.30
CA ILE A 8 -9.33 -4.41 -2.50
C ILE A 8 -8.52 -5.62 -2.97
N CYS A 9 -7.80 -6.24 -2.03
CA CYS A 9 -6.89 -7.35 -2.34
C CYS A 9 -7.62 -8.53 -3.00
N ALA A 10 -6.94 -9.19 -3.95
CA ALA A 10 -7.44 -10.36 -4.64
C ALA A 10 -7.77 -11.56 -3.73
N CYS A 11 -7.28 -11.57 -2.49
CA CYS A 11 -7.64 -12.59 -1.50
C CYS A 11 -9.11 -12.51 -1.03
N ASN A 12 -9.88 -11.51 -1.49
CA ASN A 12 -11.28 -11.27 -1.13
C ASN A 12 -11.52 -11.03 0.39
N SER A 13 -10.46 -10.78 1.16
CA SER A 13 -10.58 -10.32 2.54
C SER A 13 -10.89 -8.83 2.57
N VAL A 14 -11.98 -8.46 3.24
CA VAL A 14 -12.32 -7.05 3.53
C VAL A 14 -11.28 -6.37 4.41
N GLU A 15 -10.41 -7.13 5.06
CA GLU A 15 -9.35 -6.64 5.94
C GLU A 15 -8.07 -6.25 5.17
N HIS A 16 -7.96 -6.59 3.87
CA HIS A 16 -6.84 -6.21 3.02
C HIS A 16 -7.27 -5.11 2.05
N GLN A 17 -7.33 -3.89 2.58
CA GLN A 17 -7.65 -2.68 1.82
C GLN A 17 -6.45 -1.74 1.79
N LEU A 18 -6.20 -1.19 0.62
CA LEU A 18 -5.14 -0.24 0.37
C LEU A 18 -5.76 1.01 -0.27
N ILE A 19 -5.53 2.17 0.33
CA ILE A 19 -6.07 3.45 -0.12
C ILE A 19 -4.90 4.30 -0.58
N MET A 20 -4.88 4.67 -1.85
CA MET A 20 -3.93 5.64 -2.40
C MET A 20 -4.61 7.00 -2.54
N SER A 21 -4.05 8.04 -1.94
CA SER A 21 -4.62 9.40 -1.96
C SER A 21 -3.59 10.40 -2.46
N TYR A 22 -4.03 11.37 -3.26
CA TYR A 22 -3.16 12.44 -3.75
C TYR A 22 -3.95 13.72 -4.01
N PHE A 23 -3.24 14.84 -4.01
CA PHE A 23 -3.80 16.19 -4.21
C PHE A 23 -3.36 16.69 -5.58
N ALA A 24 -4.28 17.12 -6.42
CA ALA A 24 -3.93 17.54 -7.78
C ALA A 24 -3.04 18.79 -7.79
N ASP A 25 -3.10 19.55 -6.70
CA ASP A 25 -2.55 20.90 -6.58
C ASP A 25 -1.25 20.94 -5.76
N GLU A 26 -0.76 19.78 -5.30
CA GLU A 26 0.50 19.71 -4.55
C GLU A 26 1.72 19.83 -5.47
N GLU A 27 2.66 20.68 -5.07
CA GLU A 27 3.86 20.98 -5.85
C GLU A 27 4.81 19.77 -5.95
N ASP A 28 4.88 18.97 -4.88
CA ASP A 28 5.70 17.78 -4.76
C ASP A 28 5.05 16.51 -5.35
N ARG A 29 3.76 16.60 -5.71
CA ARG A 29 2.91 15.51 -6.25
C ARG A 29 3.13 14.17 -5.57
N GLU A 30 2.90 14.13 -4.26
CA GLU A 30 3.02 12.89 -3.50
C GLU A 30 1.76 12.03 -3.62
N VAL A 31 1.95 10.71 -3.48
CA VAL A 31 0.86 9.74 -3.36
C VAL A 31 0.98 9.05 -2.03
N TYR A 32 0.00 9.26 -1.16
CA TYR A 32 -0.07 8.66 0.16
C TYR A 32 -0.71 7.28 0.08
N CYS A 33 0.01 6.25 0.52
CA CYS A 33 -0.50 4.89 0.61
C CYS A 33 -0.89 4.55 2.05
N SER A 34 -2.19 4.40 2.30
CA SER A 34 -2.75 4.01 3.60
C SER A 34 -3.22 2.56 3.55
N VAL A 35 -2.66 1.73 4.42
CA VAL A 35 -3.04 0.31 4.52
C VAL A 35 -3.89 0.12 5.77
N HIS A 36 -5.13 -0.36 5.61
CA HIS A 36 -5.98 -0.63 6.75
C HIS A 36 -5.69 -2.02 7.30
N LEU A 37 -4.90 -2.09 8.37
CA LEU A 37 -4.53 -3.34 9.00
C LEU A 37 -5.22 -3.47 10.34
N LYS A 38 -5.99 -4.54 10.51
CA LYS A 38 -6.59 -4.86 11.79
C LYS A 38 -5.54 -5.59 12.63
N PRO A 39 -5.09 -5.02 13.75
CA PRO A 39 -4.11 -5.70 14.59
C PRO A 39 -4.70 -7.03 15.08
N GLU A 40 -3.92 -8.11 14.96
CA GLU A 40 -4.25 -9.42 15.54
C GLU A 40 -4.62 -9.22 17.02
N ARG A 41 -5.92 -9.42 17.33
CA ARG A 41 -6.48 -9.08 18.64
C ARG A 41 -5.91 -9.95 19.75
N ASN A 42 -5.37 -11.12 19.41
CA ASN A 42 -4.80 -12.03 20.39
C ASN A 42 -3.31 -11.71 20.63
N ILE A 43 -3.02 -11.11 21.78
CA ILE A 43 -1.65 -10.77 22.22
C ILE A 43 -0.75 -12.00 22.25
N PHE A 44 -1.26 -13.19 22.60
CA PHE A 44 -0.47 -14.43 22.59
C PHE A 44 -0.04 -14.86 21.19
N LYS A 45 -0.90 -14.66 20.18
CA LYS A 45 -0.54 -14.91 18.78
C LYS A 45 0.53 -13.93 18.29
N ARG A 46 0.46 -12.66 18.72
CA ARG A 46 1.49 -11.66 18.41
C ARG A 46 2.84 -12.02 19.02
N ILE A 47 2.85 -12.46 20.29
CA ILE A 47 4.07 -12.93 20.97
C ILE A 47 4.63 -14.17 20.28
N TRP A 48 3.78 -15.14 19.92
CA TRP A 48 4.22 -16.34 19.22
C TRP A 48 4.82 -16.05 17.85
N LYS A 49 4.23 -15.13 17.08
CA LYS A 49 4.80 -14.63 15.81
C LYS A 49 6.16 -13.94 16.04
N ALA A 50 6.28 -13.08 17.06
CA ALA A 50 7.54 -12.43 17.40
C ALA A 50 8.64 -13.44 17.79
N ILE A 51 8.29 -14.48 18.55
CA ILE A 51 9.22 -15.56 18.90
C ILE A 51 9.68 -16.30 17.64
N LYS A 52 8.75 -16.68 16.75
CA LYS A 52 9.07 -17.30 15.46
C LYS A 52 10.07 -16.47 14.64
N TYR A 53 9.91 -15.15 14.64
CA TYR A 53 10.84 -14.21 14.01
C TYR A 53 12.25 -14.28 14.59
N ILE A 54 12.40 -14.32 15.91
CA ILE A 54 13.70 -14.42 16.59
C ILE A 54 14.41 -15.72 16.18
N PHE A 55 13.66 -16.80 15.98
CA PHE A 55 14.17 -18.09 15.51
C PHE A 55 14.33 -18.18 13.98
N GLY A 56 14.24 -17.06 13.26
CA GLY A 56 14.49 -16.99 11.82
C GLY A 56 13.36 -17.56 10.95
N HIS A 57 12.22 -17.93 11.54
CA HIS A 57 11.05 -18.38 10.80
C HIS A 57 10.34 -17.16 10.22
N ARG A 58 10.35 -17.02 8.90
CA ARG A 58 9.56 -16.03 8.16
C ARG A 58 8.33 -16.72 7.60
N SER A 59 7.15 -16.14 7.81
CA SER A 59 5.95 -16.55 7.10
C SER A 59 6.21 -16.51 5.58
N ILE A 60 5.84 -17.58 4.87
CA ILE A 60 5.90 -17.64 3.40
C ILE A 60 4.92 -16.68 2.71
N TYR A 61 3.97 -16.10 3.47
CA TYR A 61 2.97 -15.12 3.03
C TYR A 61 3.22 -13.74 3.67
N GLY A 62 4.43 -13.50 4.20
CA GLY A 62 4.73 -12.33 5.02
C GLY A 62 4.04 -12.38 6.39
N ASP A 63 4.66 -11.80 7.43
CA ASP A 63 3.90 -11.31 8.59
C ASP A 63 3.60 -9.81 8.46
N PHE A 64 4.06 -9.21 7.36
CA PHE A 64 3.62 -7.92 6.85
C PHE A 64 2.49 -8.19 5.86
N ASP A 65 1.42 -7.41 5.94
CA ASP A 65 0.25 -7.60 5.10
C ASP A 65 0.60 -7.49 3.62
N GLU A 66 0.53 -8.63 2.93
CA GLU A 66 0.69 -8.72 1.48
C GLU A 66 -0.60 -8.26 0.79
N PHE A 67 -0.46 -7.35 -0.16
CA PHE A 67 -1.56 -6.89 -1.00
C PHE A 67 -1.39 -7.44 -2.42
N ILE A 68 -2.40 -8.16 -2.91
CA ILE A 68 -2.42 -8.73 -4.26
C ILE A 68 -3.34 -7.88 -5.12
N PHE A 69 -2.76 -7.17 -6.09
CA PHE A 69 -3.50 -6.43 -7.10
C PHE A 69 -4.17 -7.38 -8.10
N LYS A 70 -5.37 -7.01 -8.55
CA LYS A 70 -6.09 -7.71 -9.62
C LYS A 70 -5.70 -7.13 -10.98
N GLN A 71 -6.01 -7.84 -12.06
CA GLN A 71 -5.79 -7.29 -13.40
C GLN A 71 -6.62 -6.02 -13.62
N GLU A 72 -7.83 -5.97 -13.06
CA GLU A 72 -8.70 -4.80 -13.11
C GLU A 72 -8.11 -3.54 -12.44
N ASP A 73 -7.11 -3.69 -11.56
CA ASP A 73 -6.45 -2.56 -10.90
C ASP A 73 -5.39 -1.88 -11.78
N ALA A 74 -5.01 -2.49 -12.90
CA ALA A 74 -3.89 -2.04 -13.74
C ALA A 74 -4.07 -0.61 -14.26
N ASP A 75 -5.25 -0.26 -14.78
CA ASP A 75 -5.51 1.08 -15.33
C ASP A 75 -5.44 2.17 -14.25
N ARG A 76 -5.90 1.85 -13.04
CA ARG A 76 -5.88 2.77 -11.90
C ARG A 76 -4.46 2.95 -11.38
N LEU A 77 -3.67 1.88 -11.31
CA LEU A 77 -2.24 1.95 -11.00
C LEU A 77 -1.48 2.78 -12.05
N GLN A 78 -1.82 2.62 -13.32
CA GLN A 78 -1.22 3.38 -14.41
C GLN A 78 -1.51 4.88 -14.26
N GLN A 79 -2.75 5.27 -13.93
CA GLN A 79 -3.09 6.68 -13.67
C GLN A 79 -2.27 7.29 -12.53
N ILE A 80 -2.08 6.54 -11.44
CA ILE A 80 -1.26 6.98 -10.30
C ILE A 80 0.20 7.11 -10.71
N ALA A 81 0.72 6.15 -11.47
CA ALA A 81 2.09 6.20 -11.98
C ALA A 81 2.30 7.37 -12.94
N ASP A 82 1.33 7.66 -13.81
CA ASP A 82 1.40 8.78 -14.74
C ASP A 82 1.35 10.13 -14.01
N TYR A 83 0.50 10.23 -12.98
CA TYR A 83 0.50 11.37 -12.07
C TYR A 83 1.89 11.61 -11.45
N LEU A 84 2.55 10.58 -10.95
CA LEU A 84 3.92 10.69 -10.41
C LEU A 84 4.97 11.05 -11.47
N LYS A 85 4.84 10.55 -12.70
CA LYS A 85 5.82 10.81 -13.78
C LYS A 85 5.81 12.25 -14.26
N THR A 86 4.66 12.91 -14.25
CA THR A 86 4.54 14.30 -14.70
C THR A 86 5.38 15.30 -13.90
N CYS A 87 5.95 14.91 -12.75
CA CYS A 87 6.94 15.70 -12.01
C CYS A 87 8.34 15.78 -12.67
N LYS A 88 8.72 14.83 -13.53
CA LYS A 88 10.11 14.76 -14.06
C LYS A 88 10.47 15.81 -15.12
N GLU A 89 9.53 16.65 -15.56
CA GLU A 89 9.80 17.65 -16.62
C GLU A 89 10.29 19.02 -16.10
N ARG A 90 10.40 19.24 -14.77
CA ARG A 90 11.07 20.45 -14.26
C ARG A 90 12.59 20.28 -14.30
N LYS A 91 13.21 20.91 -15.31
CA LYS A 91 14.67 21.09 -15.51
C LYS A 91 15.36 21.57 -14.22
N PRO A 92 16.64 21.22 -14.01
CA PRO A 92 17.42 21.69 -12.86
C PRO A 92 17.47 23.23 -12.85
N GLU A 93 17.11 23.80 -11.71
CA GLU A 93 17.30 25.22 -11.42
C GLU A 93 18.81 25.53 -11.51
N HIS A 94 19.11 26.61 -12.24
CA HIS A 94 20.47 27.06 -12.57
C HIS A 94 21.17 27.67 -11.36
#